data_AF-X1HNS4-F1
#
_entry.id   AF-X1HNS4-F1
#
_cell.length_a   1.000
_cell.length_b   1.000
_cell.length_c   1.000
_cell.angle_alpha   90.00
_cell.angle_beta   90.00
_cell.angle_gamma   90.00
#
_symmetry.space_group_name_H-M   'P 1'
#
loop_
_entity.id
_entity.type
_entity.pdbx_description
1 polymer ?
#
loop_
_entity_poly.entity_id
_entity_poly.type
_entity_poly.pdbx_seq_one_letter_code
_entity_poly.pdbx_strand_id
1 'polypeptide(L)'
;LFWQKDWRRLAWGVVGGSSLTLALMLALVLLETLFGFGQLFYQFHLISFTNELWLLDPTKDYLIMLFPHGFWYDATLFCGLATAGMAVISGGVGGGYLAFTRRRAVS
;
A
#
# COMPACT_ATOMS: atom_id res chain seq x y z
N LEU A 1 -13.16 -7.51 33.20
CA LEU A 1 -14.05 -7.73 32.02
C LEU A 1 -13.98 -6.60 30.98
N PHE A 2 -13.78 -5.33 31.35
CA PHE A 2 -13.68 -4.22 30.38
C PHE A 2 -12.48 -4.35 29.41
N TRP A 3 -11.28 -4.64 29.92
CA TRP A 3 -10.05 -4.68 29.12
C TRP A 3 -10.11 -5.64 27.91
N GLN A 4 -10.62 -6.86 28.05
CA GLN A 4 -10.68 -7.84 26.95
C GLN A 4 -11.61 -7.44 25.80
N LYS A 5 -12.65 -6.64 26.08
CA LYS A 5 -13.61 -6.19 25.07
C LYS A 5 -12.99 -5.17 24.13
N ASP A 6 -12.09 -4.33 24.66
CA ASP A 6 -11.37 -3.31 23.90
C ASP A 6 -10.34 -3.93 22.95
N TRP A 7 -9.58 -4.94 23.40
CA TRP A 7 -8.62 -5.66 22.54
C TRP A 7 -9.27 -6.37 21.36
N ARG A 8 -10.47 -6.93 21.53
CA ARG A 8 -11.22 -7.54 20.42
C ARG A 8 -11.66 -6.50 19.40
N ARG A 9 -12.10 -5.31 19.83
CA ARG A 9 -12.46 -4.22 18.93
C ARG A 9 -11.25 -3.72 18.15
N LEU A 10 -10.10 -3.57 18.81
CA LEU A 10 -8.85 -3.20 18.16
C LEU A 10 -8.41 -4.25 17.14
N ALA A 11 -8.46 -5.54 17.49
CA ALA A 11 -8.10 -6.61 16.58
C ALA A 11 -9.00 -6.66 15.34
N TRP A 12 -10.31 -6.44 15.49
CA TRP A 12 -11.21 -6.30 14.34
C TRP A 12 -10.91 -5.07 13.49
N GLY A 13 -10.57 -3.94 14.11
CA GLY A 13 -10.12 -2.74 13.39
C GLY A 13 -8.84 -2.99 12.59
N VAL A 14 -7.86 -3.69 13.18
CA VAL A 14 -6.60 -4.05 12.50
C VAL A 14 -6.86 -5.00 11.34
N VAL A 15 -7.68 -6.03 11.52
CA VAL A 15 -8.03 -6.96 10.43
C VAL A 15 -8.78 -6.24 9.31
N GLY A 16 -9.76 -5.40 9.65
CA GLY A 16 -10.52 -4.63 8.67
C GLY A 16 -9.64 -3.66 7.89
N GLY A 17 -8.81 -2.88 8.59
CA GLY A 17 -7.85 -1.96 7.96
C GLY A 17 -6.84 -2.69 7.06
N SER A 18 -6.26 -3.79 7.54
CA SER A 18 -5.30 -4.58 6.77
C SER A 18 -5.93 -5.21 5.53
N SER A 19 -7.18 -5.69 5.64
CA SER A 19 -7.93 -6.24 4.50
C SER A 19 -8.23 -5.17 3.45
N LEU A 20 -8.61 -3.97 3.89
CA LEU A 20 -8.83 -2.83 3.00
C LEU A 20 -7.54 -2.43 2.28
N THR A 21 -6.41 -2.35 3.01
CA THR A 21 -5.11 -2.06 2.40
C THR A 21 -4.74 -3.08 1.34
N LEU A 22 -4.89 -4.38 1.61
CA LEU A 22 -4.61 -5.42 0.63
C LEU A 22 -5.53 -5.35 -0.60
N ALA A 23 -6.81 -5.05 -0.41
CA ALA A 23 -7.75 -4.85 -1.52
C ALA A 23 -7.33 -3.67 -2.40
N LEU A 24 -6.91 -2.55 -1.80
CA LEU A 24 -6.40 -1.39 -2.53
C LEU A 24 -5.10 -1.70 -3.27
N MET A 25 -4.18 -2.44 -2.66
CA MET A 25 -2.93 -2.86 -3.32
C MET A 25 -3.21 -3.75 -4.53
N LEU A 26 -4.15 -4.71 -4.40
CA LEU A 26 -4.58 -5.54 -5.53
C LEU A 26 -5.19 -4.70 -6.65
N ALA A 27 -6.03 -3.71 -6.33
CA ALA A 27 -6.59 -2.81 -7.32
C ALA A 27 -5.50 -2.03 -8.07
N LEU A 28 -4.47 -1.53 -7.36
CA LEU A 28 -3.34 -0.83 -8.00
C LEU A 28 -2.54 -1.74 -8.93
N VAL A 29 -2.28 -2.99 -8.53
CA VAL A 29 -1.61 -3.98 -9.40
C VAL A 29 -2.44 -4.24 -10.65
N LEU A 30 -3.76 -4.42 -10.52
CA LEU A 30 -4.64 -4.60 -11.67
C LEU A 30 -4.60 -3.39 -12.61
N LEU A 31 -4.66 -2.17 -12.08
CA LEU A 31 -4.52 -0.95 -12.88
C LEU A 31 -3.17 -0.89 -13.60
N GLU A 32 -2.08 -1.28 -12.94
CA GLU A 32 -0.75 -1.32 -13.54
C GLU A 32 -0.68 -2.34 -14.69
N THR A 33 -1.29 -3.53 -14.53
CA THR A 33 -1.34 -4.51 -15.62
C THR A 33 -2.19 -4.09 -16.82
N LEU A 34 -3.18 -3.21 -16.62
CA LEU A 34 -4.09 -2.75 -17.69
C LEU A 34 -3.57 -1.51 -18.43
N PHE A 35 -2.99 -0.55 -17.71
CA PHE A 35 -2.58 0.74 -18.26
C PHE A 35 -1.06 0.90 -18.40
N GLY A 36 -0.29 0.05 -17.72
CA GLY A 36 1.16 0.15 -17.61
C GLY A 36 1.61 1.24 -16.63
N PHE A 37 2.77 1.02 -16.02
CA PHE A 37 3.36 1.96 -15.06
C PHE A 37 3.52 3.38 -15.64
N GLY A 38 3.97 3.52 -16.89
CA GLY A 38 4.23 4.84 -17.49
C GLY A 38 2.98 5.73 -17.57
N GLN A 39 1.81 5.16 -17.91
CA GLN A 39 0.56 5.92 -17.97
C GLN A 39 0.06 6.31 -16.58
N LEU A 40 0.16 5.40 -15.61
CA LEU A 40 -0.19 5.70 -14.22
C LEU A 40 0.72 6.76 -13.62
N PHE A 41 2.02 6.67 -13.90
CA PHE A 41 3.01 7.65 -13.49
C PHE A 41 2.71 9.02 -14.10
N TYR A 42 2.38 9.08 -15.40
CA TYR A 42 1.98 10.33 -16.05
C TYR A 42 0.71 10.96 -15.44
N GLN A 43 -0.33 10.15 -15.22
CA GLN A 43 -1.57 10.61 -14.58
C GLN A 43 -1.32 11.10 -13.14
N PHE A 44 -0.46 10.40 -12.39
CA PHE A 44 -0.05 10.83 -11.05
C PHE A 44 0.58 12.23 -11.08
N HIS A 45 1.44 12.53 -12.07
CA HIS A 45 2.07 13.85 -12.20
C HIS A 45 1.04 14.93 -12.52
N LEU A 46 0.11 14.65 -13.43
CA LEU A 46 -0.97 15.58 -13.78
C LEU A 46 -1.88 15.93 -12.60
N ILE A 47 -2.18 14.96 -11.74
CA ILE A 47 -3.06 15.17 -10.59
C ILE A 47 -2.30 15.86 -9.44
N SER A 48 -1.02 15.52 -9.26
CA SER A 48 -0.21 16.01 -8.13
C SER A 48 0.38 17.40 -8.37
N PHE A 49 0.63 17.77 -9.63
CA PHE A 49 1.26 19.02 -10.00
C PHE A 49 0.39 19.81 -10.97
N THR A 50 0.19 21.10 -10.67
CA THR A 50 -0.50 22.05 -11.55
C THR A 50 0.44 22.76 -12.53
N ASN A 51 1.73 22.42 -12.52
CA ASN A 51 2.79 23.04 -13.32
C ASN A 51 3.51 21.98 -14.17
N GLU A 52 4.30 22.41 -15.16
CA GLU A 52 5.06 21.53 -16.08
C GLU A 52 6.52 21.27 -15.64
N LEU A 53 6.91 21.60 -14.40
CA LEU A 53 8.31 21.44 -13.93
C LEU A 53 8.76 19.97 -13.84
N TRP A 54 7.84 19.02 -13.99
CA TRP A 54 8.14 17.59 -14.09
C TRP A 54 8.54 17.15 -15.50
N LEU A 55 8.27 17.96 -16.53
CA LEU A 55 8.71 17.72 -17.91
C LEU A 55 10.13 18.28 -18.09
N LEU A 56 11.08 17.63 -17.44
CA LEU A 56 12.47 18.04 -17.43
C LEU A 56 13.17 17.67 -18.75
N ASP A 57 14.06 18.55 -19.22
CA ASP A 57 14.88 18.32 -20.41
C ASP A 57 16.15 17.55 -20.00
N PRO A 58 16.36 16.31 -20.48
CA PRO A 58 17.53 15.50 -20.11
C PRO A 58 18.88 16.13 -20.51
N THR A 59 18.89 17.17 -21.36
CA THR A 59 20.11 17.91 -21.73
C THR A 59 20.45 19.06 -20.77
N LYS A 60 19.51 19.47 -19.91
CA LYS A 60 19.69 20.59 -18.97
C LYS A 60 19.40 20.23 -17.52
N ASP A 61 18.54 19.26 -17.28
CA ASP A 61 17.97 18.97 -15.98
C ASP A 61 18.52 17.66 -15.41
N TYR A 62 19.38 17.80 -14.41
CA TYR A 62 20.06 16.68 -13.73
C TYR A 62 19.11 15.74 -12.96
N LEU A 63 17.87 16.16 -12.68
CA LEU A 63 16.93 15.35 -11.89
C LEU A 63 16.56 14.03 -12.59
N ILE A 64 16.40 14.03 -13.92
CA ILE A 64 16.09 12.82 -14.69
C ILE A 64 17.29 11.85 -14.70
N MET A 65 18.52 12.36 -14.65
CA MET A 65 19.73 11.53 -14.55
C MET A 65 19.86 10.85 -13.19
N LEU A 66 19.43 11.51 -12.11
CA LEU A 66 19.47 10.95 -10.75
C LEU A 66 18.31 10.00 -10.47
N PHE A 67 17.12 10.28 -11.01
CA PHE A 67 15.90 9.48 -10.80
C PHE A 67 15.26 9.11 -12.15
N PRO A 68 15.87 8.18 -12.91
CA PRO A 68 15.33 7.72 -14.17
C PRO A 68 14.01 6.97 -13.96
N HIS A 69 13.23 6.80 -15.03
CA HIS A 69 11.93 6.12 -14.99
C HIS A 69 12.00 4.72 -14.31
N GLY A 70 13.08 3.96 -14.54
CA GLY A 70 13.29 2.65 -13.89
C GLY A 70 13.44 2.73 -12.37
N PHE A 71 14.08 3.79 -11.85
CA PHE A 71 14.20 4.00 -10.41
C PHE A 71 12.82 4.18 -9.76
N TRP A 72 11.93 4.95 -10.39
CA TRP A 72 10.59 5.17 -9.87
C TRP A 72 9.74 3.90 -9.88
N TYR A 73 9.92 3.04 -10.89
CA TYR A 73 9.28 1.74 -10.93
C TYR A 73 9.74 0.85 -9.76
N ASP A 74 11.05 0.71 -9.58
CA ASP A 74 11.63 -0.09 -8.51
C ASP A 74 11.25 0.45 -7.12
N ALA A 75 11.26 1.77 -6.94
CA ALA A 75 10.83 2.41 -5.70
C ALA A 75 9.33 2.17 -5.41
N THR A 76 8.48 2.23 -6.44
CA THR A 76 7.04 1.95 -6.29
C THR A 76 6.80 0.49 -5.91
N LEU A 77 7.51 -0.44 -6.56
CA LEU A 77 7.45 -1.86 -6.22
C LEU A 77 7.92 -2.12 -4.78
N PHE A 78 9.04 -1.53 -4.37
CA PHE A 78 9.56 -1.69 -3.02
C PHE A 78 8.56 -1.20 -1.96
N CYS A 79 8.02 0.01 -2.14
CA CYS A 79 7.01 0.58 -1.25
C CYS A 79 5.70 -0.25 -1.24
N GLY A 80 5.26 -0.71 -2.40
CA GLY A 80 4.07 -1.55 -2.54
C GLY A 80 4.21 -2.89 -1.82
N LEU A 81 5.35 -3.57 -2.02
CA LEU A 81 5.66 -4.84 -1.36
C LEU A 81 5.82 -4.67 0.16
N ALA A 82 6.50 -3.61 0.61
CA ALA A 82 6.62 -3.32 2.04
C ALA A 82 5.25 -3.07 2.69
N THR A 83 4.39 -2.30 2.03
CA THR A 83 3.03 -2.00 2.51
C THR A 83 2.17 -3.27 2.56
N ALA A 84 2.19 -4.08 1.50
CA ALA A 84 1.46 -5.34 1.45
C ALA A 84 1.96 -6.32 2.52
N GLY A 85 3.27 -6.45 2.68
CA GLY A 85 3.89 -7.29 3.72
C GLY A 85 3.46 -6.88 5.12
N MET A 86 3.52 -5.58 5.43
CA MET A 86 3.06 -5.06 6.72
C MET A 86 1.58 -5.33 6.97
N ALA A 87 0.72 -5.15 5.95
CA ALA A 87 -0.71 -5.44 6.05
C ALA A 87 -0.99 -6.94 6.29
N VAL A 88 -0.25 -7.83 5.65
CA VAL A 88 -0.36 -9.28 5.91
C VAL A 88 0.02 -9.61 7.35
N ILE A 89 1.10 -9.03 7.86
CA ILE A 89 1.56 -9.26 9.23
C ILE A 89 0.51 -8.74 10.23
N SER A 90 0.07 -7.49 10.11
CA SER A 90 -0.90 -6.89 11.04
C SER A 90 -2.24 -7.61 10.99
N GLY A 91 -2.74 -7.93 9.79
CA GLY A 91 -3.96 -8.70 9.59
C GLY A 91 -3.87 -10.11 10.15
N GLY A 92 -2.74 -10.80 9.95
CA GLY A 92 -2.49 -12.13 10.46
C GLY A 92 -2.45 -12.19 11.99
N VAL A 93 -1.76 -11.22 12.63
CA VAL A 93 -1.71 -11.11 14.09
C VAL A 93 -3.10 -10.82 14.67
N GLY A 94 -3.84 -9.86 14.09
CA GLY A 94 -5.20 -9.54 14.52
C GLY A 94 -6.19 -10.71 14.35
N GLY A 95 -6.14 -11.37 13.19
CA GLY A 95 -6.98 -12.52 12.88
C GLY A 95 -6.68 -13.73 13.76
N GLY A 96 -5.39 -14.01 13.99
CA GLY A 96 -4.94 -15.05 14.91
C GLY A 96 -5.47 -14.82 16.32
N TYR A 97 -5.31 -13.60 16.87
CA TYR A 97 -5.83 -13.24 18.19
C TYR A 97 -7.34 -13.44 18.31
N LEU A 98 -8.11 -13.04 17.30
CA LEU A 98 -9.58 -13.25 17.27
C LEU A 98 -9.94 -14.74 17.25
N ALA A 99 -9.23 -15.56 16.47
CA ALA A 99 -9.45 -17.00 16.40
C ALA A 99 -9.14 -17.70 17.73
N PHE A 100 -8.03 -17.35 18.39
CA PHE A 100 -7.65 -17.90 19.69
C PHE A 100 -8.65 -17.54 20.80
N THR A 101 -9.09 -16.28 20.86
CA THR A 101 -10.08 -15.86 21.87
C THR A 101 -11.47 -16.47 21.61
N ARG A 102 -11.83 -16.77 20.36
CA ARG A 102 -13.08 -17.48 20.04
C ARG A 102 -13.04 -18.93 20.53
N ARG A 103 -11.92 -19.63 20.37
CA ARG A 103 -11.77 -21.03 20.83
C ARG A 103 -11.91 -21.17 22.35
N ARG A 104 -11.37 -20.22 23.13
CA ARG A 104 -11.49 -20.23 24.61
C ARG A 104 -12.90 -19.94 25.13
N ALA A 105 -13.77 -19.32 24.34
CA ALA A 105 -15.15 -19.01 24.76
C ALA A 105 -16.14 -20.15 24.47
N VAL A 106 -15.72 -21.16 23.70
CA VAL A 106 -16.54 -22.32 23.29
C VAL A 106 -16.16 -23.59 24.09
N SER A 107 -15.03 -23.55 24.80
CA SER A 107 -14.59 -24.55 25.79
C SER A 107 -15.00 -24.13 27.18
#